data_AF-A0AB74DZ81-F1
#
_entry.id   AF-A0AB74DZ81-F1
#
_cell.length_a   1.000
_cell.length_b   1.000
_cell.length_c   1.000
_cell.angle_alpha   90.00
_cell.angle_beta   90.00
_cell.angle_gamma   90.00
#
_symmetry.space_group_name_H-M   'P 1'
#
loop_
_entity.id
_entity.type
_entity.pdbx_description
1 polymer ?
#
loop_
_entity_poly.entity_id
_entity_poly.type
_entity_poly.pdbx_seq_one_letter_code
_entity_poly.pdbx_strand_id
1 'polypeptide(L)'
;MTLNNHFAYTFEERPTPKLWLCKPDGTRIERIADFSKLGGTFKFTNVNTLHFDLPLQVFSEDTKQIERNKVVDLVKNKYLIDYRYNGYRDIFVIDDIKKSANDSDFITLNLDSRASELNKKAANEIELLGSTIPQMMNKILSIYAPLWKLGHVDGKII
;
A
#
# COMPACT_ATOMS: atom_id res chain seq x y z
N MET A 1 31.40 19.52 -24.51
CA MET A 1 31.18 19.54 -23.05
C MET A 1 29.75 19.14 -22.78
N THR A 2 29.55 17.92 -22.32
CA THR A 2 28.23 17.33 -22.01
C THR A 2 27.71 17.82 -20.66
N LEU A 3 26.49 18.34 -20.72
CA LEU A 3 25.34 18.16 -19.81
C LEU A 3 25.58 18.27 -18.29
N ASN A 4 25.00 19.33 -17.71
CA ASN A 4 24.49 19.30 -16.35
C ASN A 4 23.16 20.08 -16.29
N ASN A 5 22.10 19.49 -16.84
CA ASN A 5 20.74 19.81 -16.40
C ASN A 5 20.53 19.10 -15.05
N HIS A 6 21.15 19.65 -14.00
CA HIS A 6 20.71 19.36 -12.65
C HIS A 6 19.27 19.85 -12.54
N PHE A 7 18.37 18.91 -12.30
CA PHE A 7 16.97 19.13 -12.00
C PHE A 7 16.83 20.15 -10.87
N ALA A 8 16.74 21.43 -11.22
CA ALA A 8 16.30 22.49 -10.34
C ALA A 8 14.77 22.36 -10.25
N TYR A 9 14.31 21.45 -9.40
CA TYR A 9 12.92 21.49 -8.95
C TYR A 9 12.80 22.73 -8.06
N THR A 10 12.05 23.73 -8.55
CA THR A 10 11.47 24.78 -7.69
C THR A 10 10.72 24.09 -6.56
N PHE A 11 10.68 24.71 -5.38
CA PHE A 11 9.97 24.23 -4.18
C PHE A 11 8.43 24.26 -4.36
N GLU A 12 7.95 24.09 -5.59
CA GLU A 12 6.54 24.01 -5.98
C GLU A 12 6.06 22.58 -5.69
N GLU A 13 5.22 22.49 -4.64
CA GLU A 13 4.30 21.39 -4.31
C GLU A 13 4.69 20.01 -4.82
N ARG A 14 5.52 19.29 -4.05
CA ARG A 14 5.62 17.83 -4.23
C ARG A 14 4.20 17.26 -4.08
N PRO A 15 3.68 16.51 -5.07
CA PRO A 15 2.31 16.01 -5.01
C PRO A 15 2.15 15.14 -3.78
N THR A 16 1.21 15.46 -2.90
CA THR A 16 0.99 14.67 -1.70
C THR A 16 0.42 13.30 -2.09
N PRO A 17 0.95 12.20 -1.52
CA PRO A 17 0.39 10.87 -1.75
C PRO A 17 -1.06 10.84 -1.28
N LYS A 18 -1.91 10.18 -2.06
CA LYS A 18 -3.32 10.04 -1.75
C LYS A 18 -3.57 8.63 -1.21
N LEU A 19 -4.21 8.58 -0.04
CA LEU A 19 -4.51 7.35 0.68
C LEU A 19 -6.04 7.18 0.77
N TRP A 20 -6.53 5.98 0.49
CA TRP A 20 -7.92 5.62 0.76
C TRP A 20 -7.98 4.38 1.62
N LEU A 21 -8.77 4.45 2.69
CA LEU A 21 -9.15 3.30 3.49
C LEU A 21 -10.17 2.46 2.72
N CYS A 22 -9.88 1.17 2.64
CA CYS A 22 -10.68 0.18 1.96
C CYS A 22 -10.96 -1.01 2.89
N LYS A 23 -12.12 -1.63 2.73
CA LYS A 23 -12.45 -2.91 3.36
C LYS A 23 -11.57 -4.03 2.77
N PRO A 24 -11.51 -5.21 3.43
CA PRO A 24 -10.80 -6.38 2.89
C PRO A 24 -11.31 -6.84 1.52
N ASP A 25 -12.57 -6.56 1.18
CA ASP A 25 -13.17 -6.84 -0.13
C ASP A 25 -12.75 -5.84 -1.23
N GLY A 26 -11.99 -4.79 -0.89
CA GLY A 26 -11.55 -3.72 -1.79
C GLY A 26 -12.51 -2.54 -1.90
N THR A 27 -13.65 -2.57 -1.21
CA THR A 27 -14.61 -1.45 -1.19
C THR A 27 -14.00 -0.24 -0.49
N ARG A 28 -13.97 0.91 -1.17
CA ARG A 28 -13.51 2.17 -0.58
C ARG A 28 -14.48 2.66 0.49
N ILE A 29 -13.92 3.05 1.63
CA ILE A 29 -14.66 3.60 2.76
C ILE A 29 -14.48 5.11 2.78
N GLU A 30 -13.24 5.57 2.93
CA GLU A 30 -12.96 6.98 3.19
C GLU A 30 -11.56 7.36 2.68
N ARG A 31 -11.37 8.65 2.38
CA ARG A 31 -10.05 9.20 2.03
C ARG A 31 -9.34 9.62 3.30
N ILE A 32 -8.08 9.24 3.45
CA ILE A 32 -7.23 9.69 4.56
C ILE A 32 -6.49 10.93 4.09
N ALA A 33 -6.96 12.11 4.51
CA ALA A 33 -6.32 13.39 4.21
C ALA A 33 -5.28 13.76 5.28
N ASP A 34 -5.63 13.53 6.54
CA ASP A 34 -4.81 13.91 7.69
C ASP A 34 -3.93 12.74 8.12
N PHE A 35 -2.66 12.77 7.73
CA PHE A 35 -1.65 11.82 8.19
C PHE A 35 -0.29 12.50 8.29
N SER A 36 0.57 11.97 9.14
CA SER A 36 1.93 12.47 9.31
C SER A 36 2.95 11.33 9.31
N LYS A 37 4.23 11.69 9.22
CA LYS A 37 5.37 10.75 9.19
C LYS A 37 5.19 9.59 8.20
N LEU A 38 4.65 9.89 7.02
CA LEU A 38 4.54 8.89 5.96
C LEU A 38 5.94 8.47 5.50
N GLY A 39 6.24 7.20 5.67
CA GLY A 39 7.48 6.59 5.23
C GLY A 39 7.25 5.17 4.75
N GLY A 40 8.23 4.58 4.10
CA GLY A 40 8.08 3.24 3.55
C GLY A 40 9.27 2.79 2.73
N THR A 41 9.29 1.50 2.41
CA THR A 41 10.27 0.92 1.50
C THR A 41 9.57 0.51 0.21
N PHE A 42 9.96 1.13 -0.90
CA PHE A 42 9.46 0.81 -2.24
C PHE A 42 10.61 0.19 -3.05
N LYS A 43 10.67 -1.14 -3.14
CA LYS A 43 11.73 -1.88 -3.82
C LYS A 43 11.12 -2.94 -4.72
N PHE A 44 11.67 -3.12 -5.92
CA PHE A 44 11.20 -4.17 -6.84
C PHE A 44 11.51 -5.59 -6.37
N THR A 45 12.53 -5.76 -5.53
CA THR A 45 13.04 -7.08 -5.12
C THR A 45 12.37 -7.63 -3.87
N ASN A 46 11.68 -6.79 -3.09
CA ASN A 46 11.10 -7.15 -1.79
C ASN A 46 9.65 -6.69 -1.70
N VAL A 47 8.92 -7.21 -0.71
CA VAL A 47 7.59 -6.70 -0.35
C VAL A 47 7.72 -5.24 0.09
N ASN A 48 6.95 -4.35 -0.54
CA ASN A 48 6.93 -2.95 -0.16
C ASN A 48 6.30 -2.79 1.22
N THR A 49 6.77 -1.81 1.99
CA THR A 49 6.21 -1.48 3.29
C THR A 49 5.84 -0.01 3.34
N LEU A 50 4.81 0.31 4.11
CA LEU A 50 4.31 1.66 4.33
C LEU A 50 4.04 1.84 5.82
N HIS A 51 4.37 3.00 6.36
CA HIS A 51 3.97 3.39 7.70
C HIS A 51 3.59 4.85 7.73
N PHE A 52 2.62 5.20 8.58
CA PHE A 52 2.23 6.57 8.82
C PHE A 52 1.50 6.71 10.16
N ASP A 53 1.52 7.93 10.69
CA ASP A 53 0.79 8.30 11.89
C ASP A 53 -0.54 8.93 11.51
N LEU A 54 -1.62 8.40 12.06
CA LEU A 54 -2.98 8.92 11.93
C LEU A 54 -3.36 9.65 13.23
N PRO A 55 -3.64 10.95 13.19
CA PRO A 55 -4.00 11.70 14.40
C PRO A 55 -5.39 11.31 14.90
N LEU A 56 -5.56 11.25 16.23
CA LEU A 56 -6.82 10.97 16.92
C LEU A 56 -7.82 12.11 16.77
N GLN A 57 -7.32 13.33 16.62
CA GLN A 57 -8.11 14.54 16.46
C GLN A 57 -7.63 15.32 15.24
N VAL A 58 -8.56 15.91 14.50
CA VAL A 58 -8.30 16.70 13.30
C VAL A 58 -9.09 18.01 13.39
N PHE A 59 -8.52 19.07 12.83
CA PHE A 59 -9.24 20.33 12.74
C PHE A 59 -10.21 20.27 11.55
N SER A 60 -11.50 20.44 11.84
CA SER A 60 -12.54 20.51 10.81
C SER A 60 -12.69 21.95 10.34
N GLU A 61 -12.42 22.22 9.07
CA GLU A 61 -12.58 23.58 8.50
C GLU A 61 -14.05 24.01 8.51
N ASP A 62 -14.99 23.07 8.36
CA ASP A 62 -16.43 23.32 8.31
C ASP A 62 -16.98 23.81 9.66
N THR A 63 -16.57 23.17 10.75
CA THR A 63 -17.05 23.50 12.11
C THR A 63 -16.09 24.44 12.85
N LYS A 64 -14.89 24.66 12.31
CA LYS A 64 -13.77 25.40 12.93
C LYS A 64 -13.42 24.88 14.33
N GLN A 65 -13.64 23.59 14.57
CA GLN A 65 -13.40 22.92 15.84
C GLN A 65 -12.49 21.70 15.66
N ILE A 66 -11.86 21.29 16.75
CA ILE A 66 -11.10 20.06 16.81
C ILE A 66 -12.09 18.91 17.01
N GLU A 67 -12.17 18.02 16.02
CA GLU A 67 -13.06 16.87 16.04
C GLU A 67 -12.24 15.57 16.11
N ARG A 68 -12.87 14.50 16.61
CA ARG A 68 -12.28 13.17 16.56
C ARG A 68 -12.18 12.72 15.10
N ASN A 69 -11.02 12.19 14.73
CA ASN A 69 -10.79 11.67 13.40
C ASN A 69 -11.63 10.40 13.17
N LYS A 70 -12.62 10.48 12.27
CA LYS A 70 -13.54 9.38 11.96
C LYS A 70 -12.82 8.16 11.37
N VAL A 71 -11.73 8.38 10.65
CA VAL A 71 -10.92 7.31 10.04
C VAL A 71 -10.32 6.40 11.11
N VAL A 72 -9.93 6.95 12.27
CA VAL A 72 -9.33 6.18 13.39
C VAL A 72 -10.26 5.07 13.87
N ASP A 73 -11.55 5.35 13.93
CA ASP A 73 -12.56 4.39 14.41
C ASP A 73 -12.89 3.32 13.35
N LEU A 74 -12.62 3.62 12.07
CA LEU A 74 -12.86 2.72 10.94
C LEU A 74 -11.66 1.82 10.63
N VAL A 75 -10.45 2.26 10.95
CA VAL A 75 -9.23 1.49 10.71
C VAL A 75 -9.20 0.23 11.58
N LYS A 76 -8.99 -0.91 10.92
CA LYS A 76 -8.89 -2.23 11.56
C LYS A 76 -7.77 -3.05 10.91
N ASN A 77 -7.24 -4.01 11.65
CA ASN A 77 -6.28 -4.97 11.09
C ASN A 77 -6.91 -5.68 9.88
N LYS A 78 -6.07 -5.94 8.86
CA LYS A 78 -6.43 -6.53 7.57
C LYS A 78 -7.29 -5.67 6.65
N TYR A 79 -7.56 -4.41 7.02
CA TYR A 79 -8.11 -3.45 6.07
C TYR A 79 -7.02 -3.03 5.09
N LEU A 80 -7.44 -2.45 3.96
CA LEU A 80 -6.57 -2.13 2.85
C LEU A 80 -6.39 -0.62 2.73
N ILE A 81 -5.20 -0.19 2.32
CA ILE A 81 -4.92 1.20 1.92
C ILE A 81 -4.58 1.22 0.43
N ASP A 82 -5.42 1.90 -0.39
CA ASP A 82 -5.09 2.22 -1.79
C ASP A 82 -4.15 3.43 -1.76
N TYR A 83 -2.87 3.18 -1.99
CA TYR A 83 -1.82 4.20 -2.03
C TYR A 83 -1.62 4.67 -3.46
N ARG A 84 -1.63 5.99 -3.67
CA ARG A 84 -1.36 6.59 -4.99
C ARG A 84 -0.40 7.76 -4.88
N TYR A 85 0.68 7.71 -5.65
CA TYR A 85 1.68 8.76 -5.69
C TYR A 85 2.34 8.82 -7.07
N ASN A 86 2.28 9.98 -7.74
CA ASN A 86 3.00 10.23 -9.00
C ASN A 86 2.88 9.10 -10.05
N GLY A 87 1.66 8.62 -10.31
CA GLY A 87 1.39 7.51 -11.24
C GLY A 87 1.65 6.10 -10.69
N TYR A 88 2.37 5.98 -9.58
CA TYR A 88 2.50 4.73 -8.83
C TYR A 88 1.23 4.46 -8.03
N ARG A 89 0.78 3.20 -8.06
CA ARG A 89 -0.35 2.71 -7.28
C ARG A 89 0.01 1.36 -6.67
N ASP A 90 -0.27 1.21 -5.38
CA ASP A 90 -0.10 -0.05 -4.66
C ASP A 90 -1.21 -0.20 -3.63
N ILE A 91 -1.49 -1.42 -3.23
CA ILE A 91 -2.48 -1.73 -2.21
C ILE A 91 -1.74 -2.34 -1.03
N PHE A 92 -1.82 -1.68 0.12
CA PHE A 92 -1.20 -2.12 1.35
C PHE A 92 -2.24 -2.74 2.29
N VAL A 93 -1.85 -3.74 3.07
CA VAL A 93 -2.65 -4.41 4.09
C VAL A 93 -2.20 -3.88 5.44
N ILE A 94 -3.14 -3.44 6.28
CA ILE A 94 -2.85 -3.04 7.66
C ILE A 94 -2.50 -4.30 8.46
N ASP A 95 -1.23 -4.44 8.81
CA ASP A 95 -0.75 -5.59 9.57
C ASP A 95 -0.69 -5.32 11.07
N ASP A 96 -0.33 -4.10 11.45
CA ASP A 96 -0.23 -3.71 12.85
C ASP A 96 -0.66 -2.25 13.09
N ILE A 97 -1.38 -2.04 14.20
CA ILE A 97 -1.87 -0.74 14.65
C ILE A 97 -1.28 -0.49 16.03
N LYS A 98 -0.24 0.35 16.09
CA LYS A 98 0.41 0.70 17.36
C LYS A 98 -0.24 1.95 17.94
N LYS A 99 -0.78 1.82 19.14
CA LYS A 99 -1.13 2.96 19.99
C LYS A 99 0.11 3.30 20.80
N SER A 100 0.61 4.53 20.74
CA SER A 100 1.74 4.88 21.61
C SER A 100 1.26 4.91 23.07
N ALA A 101 2.12 4.42 23.96
CA ALA A 101 1.82 4.27 25.39
C ALA A 101 1.84 5.60 26.17
N ASN A 102 2.38 6.66 25.58
CA ASN A 102 2.61 7.95 26.24
C ASN A 102 1.60 9.01 25.79
N ASP A 103 0.30 8.72 25.94
CA ASP A 103 -0.78 9.69 25.72
C ASP A 103 -0.66 10.44 24.37
N SER A 104 -0.20 9.72 23.34
CA SER A 104 0.06 10.33 22.04
C SER A 104 -1.24 10.56 21.30
N ASP A 105 -1.38 11.76 20.74
CA ASP A 105 -2.52 12.17 19.90
C ASP A 105 -2.60 11.44 18.55
N PHE A 106 -1.92 10.31 18.36
CA PHE A 106 -1.88 9.56 17.11
C PHE A 106 -1.79 8.05 17.31
N ILE A 107 -2.25 7.31 16.30
CA ILE A 107 -1.98 5.88 16.11
C ILE A 107 -0.99 5.71 14.97
N THR A 108 -0.04 4.78 15.10
CA THR A 108 0.89 4.45 14.03
C THR A 108 0.41 3.19 13.32
N LEU A 109 0.26 3.28 12.00
CA LEU A 109 -0.14 2.16 11.14
C LEU A 109 1.10 1.62 10.44
N ASN A 110 1.32 0.31 10.56
CA ASN A 110 2.33 -0.41 9.80
C ASN A 110 1.64 -1.33 8.79
N LEU A 111 2.04 -1.20 7.53
CA LEU A 111 1.40 -1.89 6.42
C LEU A 111 2.42 -2.53 5.50
N ASP A 112 2.11 -3.74 5.04
CA ASP A 112 2.85 -4.41 3.98
C ASP A 112 2.04 -4.38 2.69
N SER A 113 2.71 -4.35 1.54
CA SER A 113 2.03 -4.51 0.26
C SER A 113 1.27 -5.83 0.26
N ARG A 114 0.11 -5.85 -0.39
CA ARG A 114 -0.74 -7.03 -0.48
C ARG A 114 0.00 -8.26 -1.02
N ALA A 115 1.11 -8.07 -1.74
CA ALA A 115 2.01 -9.15 -2.15
C ALA A 115 2.47 -10.04 -0.98
N SER A 116 2.50 -9.52 0.26
CA SER A 116 2.76 -10.30 1.47
C SER A 116 1.77 -11.47 1.68
N GLU A 117 0.56 -11.40 1.13
CA GLU A 117 -0.43 -12.49 1.14
C GLU A 117 0.06 -13.72 0.37
N LEU A 118 0.86 -13.52 -0.69
CA LEU A 118 1.42 -14.62 -1.49
C LEU A 118 2.47 -15.39 -0.70
N ASN A 119 3.29 -14.70 0.10
CA ASN A 119 4.33 -15.35 0.93
C ASN A 119 3.76 -16.34 1.95
N LYS A 120 2.50 -16.16 2.36
CA LYS A 120 1.84 -17.03 3.35
C LYS A 120 1.18 -18.27 2.73
N LYS A 121 1.26 -18.43 1.41
CA LYS A 121 0.59 -19.51 0.68
C LYS A 121 1.63 -20.51 0.18
N ALA A 122 1.61 -21.71 0.75
CA ALA A 122 2.45 -22.80 0.30
C ALA A 122 1.85 -23.45 -0.97
N ALA A 123 2.67 -23.58 -2.01
CA ALA A 123 2.32 -24.28 -3.25
C ALA A 123 3.07 -25.62 -3.27
N ASN A 124 2.45 -26.67 -2.75
CA ASN A 124 3.15 -27.94 -2.49
C ASN A 124 2.92 -29.02 -3.55
N GLU A 125 2.09 -28.79 -4.57
CA GLU A 125 1.61 -29.87 -5.46
C GLU A 125 1.44 -29.41 -6.92
N ILE A 126 2.43 -28.71 -7.48
CA ILE A 126 2.40 -28.31 -8.90
C ILE A 126 3.58 -28.91 -9.65
N GLU A 127 3.28 -29.93 -10.46
CA GLU A 127 4.18 -30.42 -11.51
C GLU A 127 3.68 -29.92 -12.87
N LEU A 128 4.56 -29.23 -13.59
CA LEU A 128 4.27 -28.61 -14.88
C LEU A 128 5.45 -28.79 -15.82
N LEU A 129 5.44 -29.92 -16.55
CA LEU A 129 6.44 -30.23 -17.57
C LEU A 129 6.06 -29.56 -18.89
N GLY A 130 7.04 -28.96 -19.58
CA GLY A 130 6.84 -28.37 -20.92
C GLY A 130 5.95 -27.12 -20.97
N SER A 131 5.75 -26.43 -19.83
CA SER A 131 4.90 -25.23 -19.74
C SER A 131 5.72 -23.96 -19.87
N THR A 132 5.15 -22.94 -20.52
CA THR A 132 5.73 -21.59 -20.51
C THR A 132 5.50 -20.89 -19.16
N ILE A 133 6.33 -19.89 -18.82
CA ILE A 133 6.18 -19.11 -17.57
C ILE A 133 4.74 -18.57 -17.40
N PRO A 134 4.09 -17.99 -18.42
CA PRO A 134 2.71 -17.52 -18.28
C PRO A 134 1.71 -18.63 -17.95
N GLN A 135 1.84 -19.79 -18.59
CA GLN A 135 0.94 -20.94 -18.33
C GLN A 135 1.13 -21.45 -16.90
N MET A 136 2.39 -21.56 -16.46
CA MET A 136 2.71 -22.01 -15.11
C MET A 136 2.20 -21.05 -14.04
N MET A 137 2.52 -19.76 -14.16
CA MET A 137 2.11 -18.75 -13.20
C MET A 137 0.59 -18.62 -13.11
N ASN A 138 -0.12 -18.63 -14.24
CA ASN A 138 -1.59 -18.55 -14.22
C ASN A 138 -2.21 -19.77 -13.53
N LYS A 139 -1.65 -20.97 -13.69
CA LYS A 139 -2.13 -22.18 -12.98
C LYS A 139 -1.83 -22.12 -11.48
N ILE A 140 -0.64 -21.67 -11.10
CA ILE A 140 -0.29 -21.49 -9.68
C ILE A 140 -1.24 -20.50 -9.02
N LEU A 141 -1.45 -19.34 -9.65
CA LEU A 141 -2.32 -18.29 -9.13
C LEU A 141 -3.79 -18.75 -9.09
N SER A 142 -4.29 -19.47 -10.09
CA SER A 142 -5.68 -19.94 -10.06
C SER A 142 -5.96 -20.90 -8.91
N ILE A 143 -4.99 -21.74 -8.53
CA ILE A 143 -5.13 -22.72 -7.44
C ILE A 143 -4.94 -22.06 -6.08
N TYR A 144 -3.84 -21.32 -5.89
CA TYR A 144 -3.43 -20.87 -4.56
C TYR A 144 -3.79 -19.41 -4.28
N ALA A 145 -3.90 -18.56 -5.30
CA ALA A 145 -4.12 -17.12 -5.15
C ALA A 145 -5.08 -16.53 -6.20
N PRO A 146 -6.35 -16.96 -6.24
CA PRO A 146 -7.27 -16.66 -7.34
C PRO A 146 -7.61 -15.17 -7.52
N LEU A 147 -7.30 -14.34 -6.51
CA LEU A 147 -7.46 -12.89 -6.57
C LEU A 147 -6.29 -12.17 -7.27
N TRP A 148 -5.21 -12.92 -7.56
CA TRP A 148 -4.01 -12.42 -8.23
C TRP A 148 -4.00 -12.86 -9.68
N LYS A 149 -3.47 -11.99 -10.55
CA LYS A 149 -3.34 -12.25 -11.98
C LYS A 149 -1.96 -11.85 -12.46
N LEU A 150 -1.43 -12.62 -13.40
CA LEU A 150 -0.20 -12.28 -14.10
C LEU A 150 -0.48 -11.08 -15.03
N GLY A 151 0.36 -10.04 -14.94
CA GLY A 151 0.22 -8.84 -15.76
C GLY A 151 0.89 -8.99 -17.13
N HIS A 152 2.22 -9.03 -17.12
CA HIS A 152 3.03 -9.16 -18.33
C HIS A 152 4.29 -9.96 -18.01
N VAL A 153 4.70 -10.79 -18.96
CA VAL A 153 6.00 -11.49 -18.95
C VAL A 153 6.67 -11.13 -20.27
N ASP A 154 7.87 -10.57 -20.20
CA ASP A 154 8.66 -10.29 -21.39
C ASP A 154 9.10 -11.61 -22.03
N GLY A 155 8.70 -11.83 -23.28
CA GLY A 155 9.04 -13.03 -24.05
C GLY A 155 10.49 -13.07 -24.54
N LYS A 156 11.28 -12.01 -24.32
CA LYS A 156 12.73 -12.00 -24.66
C LYS A 156 13.61 -12.72 -23.64
N ILE A 157 13.04 -13.18 -22.54
CA ILE A 157 13.73 -14.04 -21.57
C ILE A 157 13.38 -15.49 -21.92
N ILE A 158 13.96 -15.99 -23.02
CA ILE A 158 14.02 -17.41 -23.38
C ILE A 158 15.44 -17.69 -23.86
#